data_AF-A0A8S2L4B9-F1
#
_entry.id   AF-A0A8S2L4B9-F1
#
_cell.length_a   1.000
_cell.length_b   1.000
_cell.length_c   1.000
_cell.angle_alpha   90.00
_cell.angle_beta   90.00
_cell.angle_gamma   90.00
#
_symmetry.space_group_name_H-M   'P 1'
#
loop_
_entity.id
_entity.type
_entity.pdbx_description
1 polymer ?
#
loop_
_entity_poly.entity_id
_entity_poly.type
_entity_poly.pdbx_seq_one_letter_code
_entity_poly.pdbx_strand_id
1 'polypeptide(L)'
;TPYKDDENLRDWFRSFAALSLLPIAHMWCGLQHLNRTKPAYANITQFLDYYPHTYGPFGRFPPHMYNHHRNVMPRTINYLEDRHSRMKKHVNAPHPNIYVFIDLLQKEQSLASLARLR
;
A
#
# COMPACT_ATOMS: atom_id res chain seq x y z
N THR A 1 20.87 12.88 -0.16
CA THR A 1 20.96 11.50 0.39
C THR A 1 21.19 10.61 -0.81
N PRO A 2 21.92 9.50 -0.69
CA PRO A 2 22.28 8.67 -1.86
C PRO A 2 21.11 8.39 -2.81
N TYR A 3 19.90 8.19 -2.28
CA TYR A 3 18.66 8.03 -3.05
C TYR A 3 18.27 9.22 -3.97
N LYS A 4 18.55 10.47 -3.59
CA LYS A 4 18.26 11.66 -4.40
C LYS A 4 19.28 11.84 -5.52
N ASP A 5 20.52 11.45 -5.25
CA ASP A 5 21.68 11.81 -6.05
C ASP A 5 22.10 10.68 -7.02
N ASP A 6 21.68 9.43 -6.76
CA ASP A 6 21.92 8.25 -7.60
C ASP A 6 20.63 7.79 -8.31
N GLU A 7 20.61 7.95 -9.64
CA GLU A 7 19.50 7.53 -10.49
C GLU A 7 19.36 6.00 -10.58
N ASN A 8 20.47 5.26 -10.65
CA ASN A 8 20.44 3.80 -10.71
C ASN A 8 19.83 3.22 -9.43
N LEU A 9 20.17 3.81 -8.28
CA LEU A 9 19.58 3.44 -7.00
C LEU A 9 18.06 3.65 -6.99
N ARG A 10 17.62 4.81 -7.48
CA ARG A 10 16.20 5.16 -7.53
C ARG A 10 15.41 4.24 -8.45
N ASP A 11 15.94 3.96 -9.64
CA ASP A 11 15.28 3.10 -10.61
C ASP A 11 15.27 1.63 -10.19
N TRP A 12 16.31 1.18 -9.48
CA TRP A 12 16.32 -0.13 -8.84
C TRP A 12 15.20 -0.25 -7.80
N PHE A 13 15.03 0.74 -6.92
CA PHE A 13 13.95 0.74 -5.93
C PHE A 13 12.55 0.81 -6.56
N ARG A 14 12.39 1.59 -7.63
CA ARG A 14 11.13 1.64 -8.39
C ARG A 14 10.81 0.28 -9.03
N SER A 15 11.82 -0.37 -9.61
CA SER A 15 11.69 -1.71 -10.19
C SER A 15 11.35 -2.75 -9.12
N PHE A 16 11.94 -2.63 -7.93
CA PHE A 16 11.59 -3.45 -6.78
C PHE A 16 10.13 -3.28 -6.36
N ALA A 17 9.64 -2.04 -6.22
CA ALA A 17 8.24 -1.78 -5.89
C ALA A 17 7.28 -2.36 -6.95
N ALA A 18 7.68 -2.33 -8.22
CA ALA A 18 6.92 -2.88 -9.33
C ALA A 18 6.81 -4.42 -9.32
N LEU A 19 7.62 -5.16 -8.53
CA LEU A 19 7.48 -6.61 -8.38
C LEU A 19 6.07 -7.02 -7.92
N SER A 20 5.42 -6.19 -7.10
CA SER A 20 4.05 -6.41 -6.62
C SER A 20 3.00 -6.42 -7.75
N LEU A 21 3.34 -5.90 -8.93
CA LEU A 21 2.47 -5.84 -10.10
C LEU A 21 2.65 -7.04 -11.04
N LEU A 22 3.70 -7.85 -10.84
CA LEU A 22 3.93 -9.07 -11.60
C LEU A 22 3.01 -10.19 -11.12
N PRO A 23 2.62 -11.13 -11.99
CA PRO A 23 2.02 -12.39 -11.54
C PRO A 23 2.89 -13.03 -10.45
N ILE A 24 2.28 -13.58 -9.40
CA ILE A 24 3.01 -14.14 -8.24
C ILE A 24 4.08 -15.14 -8.68
N ALA A 25 3.78 -15.97 -9.68
CA ALA A 25 4.71 -16.94 -10.25
C ALA A 25 6.00 -16.31 -10.82
N HIS A 26 5.96 -15.04 -11.23
CA HIS A 26 7.10 -14.29 -11.77
C HIS A 26 7.77 -13.35 -10.76
N MET A 27 7.22 -13.20 -9.55
CA MET A 27 7.85 -12.33 -8.54
C MET A 27 9.24 -12.83 -8.15
N TRP A 28 9.42 -14.15 -8.05
CA TRP A 28 10.71 -14.73 -7.68
C TRP A 28 11.78 -14.50 -8.75
N CYS A 29 11.45 -14.69 -10.03
CA CYS A 29 12.41 -14.41 -11.11
C CYS A 29 12.73 -12.92 -11.21
N GLY A 30 11.75 -12.03 -10.96
CA GLY A 30 11.99 -10.59 -10.87
C GLY A 30 12.93 -10.22 -9.72
N LEU A 31 12.76 -10.82 -8.54
CA LEU A 31 13.65 -10.61 -7.40
C LEU A 31 15.07 -11.10 -7.68
N GLN A 32 15.23 -12.26 -8.33
CA GLN A 32 16.53 -12.78 -8.74
C GLN A 32 17.23 -11.84 -9.73
N HIS A 33 16.48 -11.25 -10.67
CA HIS A 33 17.02 -10.24 -11.59
C HIS A 33 17.51 -9.01 -10.81
N LEU A 34 16.70 -8.47 -9.89
CA LEU A 34 17.08 -7.31 -9.08
C LEU A 34 18.28 -7.57 -8.17
N ASN A 35 18.44 -8.78 -7.64
CA ASN A 35 19.62 -9.13 -6.84
C ASN A 35 20.91 -9.11 -7.69
N ARG A 36 20.82 -9.48 -8.98
CA ARG A 36 21.97 -9.44 -9.91
C ARG A 36 22.31 -8.02 -10.37
N THR A 37 21.30 -7.15 -10.48
CA THR A 37 21.46 -5.76 -10.94
C THR A 37 21.52 -4.76 -9.79
N LYS A 38 21.70 -5.21 -8.54
CA LYS A 38 21.68 -4.33 -7.37
C LYS A 38 22.85 -3.33 -7.37
N PRO A 39 22.60 -2.06 -7.04
CA PRO A 39 23.66 -1.10 -6.78
C PRO A 39 24.54 -1.53 -5.60
N ALA A 40 25.81 -1.11 -5.61
CA ALA A 40 26.83 -1.52 -4.65
C ALA A 40 26.71 -0.83 -3.27
N TYR A 41 25.59 -1.06 -2.58
CA TYR A 41 25.35 -0.55 -1.23
C TYR A 41 25.13 -1.72 -0.24
N ALA A 42 25.83 -1.70 0.89
CA ALA A 42 25.75 -2.76 1.91
C ALA A 42 24.32 -2.95 2.45
N ASN A 43 23.62 -1.84 2.67
CA ASN A 43 22.23 -1.75 3.11
C ASN A 43 21.23 -2.40 2.14
N ILE A 44 21.51 -2.45 0.83
CA ILE A 44 20.65 -3.17 -0.13
C ILE A 44 20.81 -4.68 0.03
N THR A 45 22.04 -5.15 0.28
CA THR A 45 22.28 -6.57 0.53
C THR A 45 21.54 -7.03 1.78
N GLN A 46 21.67 -6.30 2.88
CA GLN A 46 20.94 -6.60 4.11
C GLN A 46 19.41 -6.61 3.91
N PHE A 47 18.89 -5.69 3.09
CA PHE A 47 17.47 -5.67 2.75
C PHE A 47 17.03 -6.91 1.95
N LEU A 48 17.83 -7.31 0.96
CA LEU A 48 17.54 -8.50 0.15
C LEU A 48 17.67 -9.80 0.92
N ASP A 49 18.52 -9.85 1.95
CA ASP A 49 18.61 -11.01 2.86
C ASP A 49 17.36 -11.10 3.75
N TYR A 50 16.87 -9.96 4.24
CA TYR A 50 15.66 -9.89 5.06
C TYR A 50 14.36 -10.22 4.31
N TYR A 51 14.28 -9.82 3.03
CA TYR A 51 13.03 -9.83 2.28
C TYR A 51 12.42 -11.24 2.12
N PRO A 52 13.13 -12.30 1.70
CA PRO A 52 12.56 -13.64 1.56
C PRO A 52 11.98 -14.19 2.87
N HIS A 53 12.61 -13.88 4.02
CA HIS A 53 12.17 -14.33 5.33
C HIS A 53 10.90 -13.62 5.81
N THR A 54 10.67 -12.39 5.36
CA THR A 54 9.51 -11.60 5.79
C THR A 54 8.38 -11.62 4.77
N TYR A 55 8.69 -11.43 3.48
CA TYR A 55 7.74 -11.21 2.39
C TYR A 55 7.76 -12.30 1.31
N GLY A 56 8.64 -13.30 1.46
CA GLY A 56 8.69 -14.44 0.54
C GLY A 56 7.50 -15.40 0.73
N PRO A 57 7.40 -16.44 -0.12
CA PRO A 57 6.29 -17.40 -0.08
C PRO A 57 6.03 -18.06 1.28
N PHE A 58 7.09 -18.21 2.09
CA PHE A 58 7.04 -18.80 3.44
C PHE A 58 7.31 -17.77 4.55
N GLY A 59 7.27 -16.48 4.22
CA GLY A 59 7.51 -15.40 5.17
C GLY A 59 6.27 -15.05 6.00
N ARG A 60 6.44 -14.10 6.92
CA ARG A 60 5.35 -13.58 7.77
C ARG A 60 4.22 -12.92 6.97
N PHE A 61 4.56 -12.29 5.86
CA PHE A 61 3.65 -11.56 4.98
C PHE A 61 3.80 -12.06 3.54
N PRO A 62 3.27 -13.24 3.21
CA PRO A 62 3.46 -13.87 1.90
C PRO A 62 2.88 -13.04 0.74
N PRO A 63 3.34 -13.27 -0.52
CA PRO A 63 2.96 -12.49 -1.70
C PRO A 63 1.46 -12.32 -1.93
N HIS A 64 0.63 -13.33 -1.63
CA HIS A 64 -0.82 -13.23 -1.82
C HIS A 64 -1.49 -12.16 -0.92
N MET A 65 -0.82 -11.68 0.13
CA MET A 65 -1.33 -10.62 1.00
C MET A 65 -1.09 -9.20 0.45
N TYR A 66 -0.04 -9.00 -0.35
CA TYR A 66 0.40 -7.66 -0.79
C TYR A 66 0.58 -7.53 -2.31
N ASN A 67 0.47 -8.62 -3.08
CA ASN A 67 0.54 -8.57 -4.54
C ASN A 67 -0.70 -7.84 -5.09
N HIS A 68 -0.47 -6.97 -6.07
CA HIS A 68 -1.48 -6.14 -6.72
C HIS A 68 -1.65 -6.47 -8.20
N HIS A 69 -1.12 -7.61 -8.67
CA HIS A 69 -1.33 -8.06 -10.04
C HIS A 69 -2.82 -8.26 -10.31
N ARG A 70 -3.35 -7.55 -11.32
CA ARG A 70 -4.77 -7.53 -11.69
C ARG A 70 -5.71 -7.07 -10.57
N ASN A 71 -5.19 -6.43 -9.52
CA ASN A 71 -6.03 -5.83 -8.49
C ASN A 71 -6.60 -4.49 -9.00
N VAL A 72 -7.91 -4.47 -9.23
CA VAL A 72 -8.69 -3.28 -9.64
C VAL A 72 -9.32 -2.54 -8.46
N MET A 73 -9.17 -3.07 -7.24
CA MET A 73 -9.66 -2.43 -6.02
C MET A 73 -8.76 -1.24 -5.65
N PRO A 74 -9.23 -0.32 -4.78
CA PRO A 74 -8.42 0.77 -4.26
C PRO A 74 -7.09 0.25 -3.70
N ARG A 75 -5.98 0.76 -4.23
CA ARG A 75 -4.61 0.33 -3.87
C ARG A 75 -4.20 0.77 -2.46
N THR A 76 -4.91 1.74 -1.91
CA THR A 76 -4.63 2.34 -0.60
C THR A 76 -5.93 2.50 0.18
N ILE A 77 -5.81 2.60 1.50
CA ILE A 77 -6.92 2.96 2.39
C ILE A 77 -7.23 4.46 2.35
N ASN A 78 -6.70 5.22 1.38
CA ASN A 78 -6.90 6.68 1.28
C ASN A 78 -8.37 7.05 1.29
N TYR A 79 -9.25 6.25 0.66
CA TYR A 79 -10.69 6.47 0.73
C TYR A 79 -11.23 6.38 2.18
N LEU A 80 -10.70 5.45 2.96
CA LEU A 80 -11.07 5.24 4.35
C LEU A 80 -10.48 6.33 5.26
N GLU A 81 -9.22 6.71 5.03
CA GLU A 81 -8.54 7.81 5.74
C GLU A 81 -9.23 9.15 5.47
N ASP A 82 -9.59 9.43 4.21
CA ASP A 82 -10.29 10.65 3.84
C ASP A 82 -11.70 10.68 4.44
N ARG A 83 -12.39 9.53 4.44
CA ARG A 83 -13.68 9.38 5.13
C ARG A 83 -13.56 9.63 6.64
N HIS A 84 -12.55 9.07 7.31
CA HIS A 84 -12.30 9.33 8.73
C HIS A 84 -11.94 10.79 9.00
N SER A 85 -11.15 11.42 8.12
CA SER A 85 -10.79 12.84 8.21
C SER A 85 -12.03 13.74 8.11
N ARG A 86 -12.90 13.49 7.13
CA ARG A 86 -14.19 14.18 6.98
C ARG A 86 -15.08 14.00 8.22
N MET A 87 -15.19 12.77 8.71
CA MET A 87 -15.97 12.48 9.92
C MET A 87 -15.43 13.23 11.15
N LYS A 88 -14.11 13.26 11.33
CA LYS A 88 -13.45 13.99 12.43
C LYS A 88 -13.71 15.49 12.39
N LYS A 89 -13.74 16.10 11.19
CA LYS A 89 -14.07 17.52 11.03
C LYS A 89 -15.50 17.85 11.46
N HIS A 90 -16.45 16.94 11.24
CA HIS A 90 -17.85 17.14 11.64
C HIS A 90 -18.09 16.84 13.12
N VAL A 91 -17.30 15.93 13.71
CA VAL A 91 -17.31 15.60 15.13
C VAL A 91 -16.20 16.38 15.84
N ASN A 92 -16.26 17.71 15.80
CA ASN A 92 -15.21 18.59 16.36
C ASN A 92 -15.34 18.79 17.89
N ALA A 93 -15.88 17.80 18.60
CA ALA A 93 -16.11 17.84 20.05
C ALA A 93 -15.66 16.51 20.69
N PRO A 94 -15.06 16.53 21.90
CA PRO A 94 -14.63 15.32 22.61
C PRO A 94 -15.78 14.34 22.91
N HIS A 95 -16.97 14.87 23.17
CA HIS A 95 -18.20 14.12 23.43
C HIS A 95 -19.37 14.76 22.67
N PRO A 96 -19.50 14.51 21.35
CA PRO A 96 -20.67 14.98 20.60
C PRO A 96 -21.93 14.34 21.19
N ASN A 97 -23.04 15.07 21.12
CA ASN A 97 -24.35 14.46 21.37
C ASN A 97 -24.53 13.28 20.39
N ILE A 98 -25.00 12.13 20.88
CA ILE A 98 -25.21 10.92 20.07
C ILE A 98 -26.08 11.18 18.84
N TYR A 99 -27.04 12.11 18.91
CA TYR A 99 -27.87 12.47 17.76
C TYR A 99 -27.08 13.13 16.62
N VAL A 100 -26.00 13.87 16.92
CA VAL A 100 -25.10 14.45 15.92
C VAL A 100 -24.34 13.35 15.18
N PHE A 101 -23.92 12.31 15.92
CA PHE A 101 -23.25 11.16 15.32
C PHE A 101 -24.20 10.33 14.44
N ILE A 102 -25.44 10.11 14.89
CA ILE A 102 -26.47 9.40 14.11
C ILE A 102 -26.79 10.13 12.81
N ASP A 103 -26.98 11.45 12.85
CA ASP A 103 -27.25 12.28 11.65
C ASP A 103 -26.11 12.21 10.63
N LEU A 104 -24.86 12.22 11.10
CA LEU A 104 -23.68 12.01 10.25
C LEU A 104 -23.69 10.64 9.54
N LEU A 105 -24.01 9.57 10.27
CA LEU A 105 -24.10 8.22 9.70
C LEU A 105 -25.20 8.12 8.64
N GLN A 106 -26.36 8.74 8.89
CA GLN A 106 -27.47 8.77 7.92
C GLN A 106 -27.12 9.55 6.65
N LYS A 107 -26.40 10.67 6.77
CA LYS A 107 -25.89 11.44 5.63
C LYS A 107 -24.89 10.65 4.79
N GLU A 108 -23.93 9.98 5.45
CA GLU A 108 -22.96 9.11 4.76
C GLU A 108 -23.65 7.94 4.05
N GLN A 109 -24.65 7.32 4.68
CA GLN A 109 -25.43 6.24 4.08
C GLN A 109 -26.20 6.71 2.84
N SER A 110 -26.77 7.91 2.87
CA SER A 110 -27.51 8.50 1.75
C SER A 110 -26.60 8.85 0.57
N LEU A 111 -25.39 9.37 0.85
CA LEU A 111 -24.38 9.60 -0.19
C LEU A 111 -23.92 8.29 -0.83
N ALA A 112 -23.71 7.25 -0.03
CA ALA A 112 -23.31 5.93 -0.52
C ALA A 112 -24.41 5.24 -1.34
N SER A 113 -25.69 5.38 -0.97
CA SER A 113 -26.80 4.79 -1.74
C SER A 113 -26.99 5.48 -3.09
N LEU A 114 -26.86 6.81 -3.15
CA LEU A 114 -26.89 7.58 -4.40
C LEU A 114 -25.75 7.20 -5.35
N ALA A 115 -24.55 6.96 -4.81
CA ALA A 115 -23.40 6.52 -5.59
C ALA A 115 -23.55 5.09 -6.15
N ARG A 116 -24.37 4.23 -5.53
CA ARG A 116 -24.66 2.86 -6.01
C ARG A 116 -25.72 2.79 -7.10
N LEU A 117 -26.51 3.85 -7.28
CA LEU A 117 -27.55 3.95 -8.31
C LEU A 117 -27.03 4.54 -9.63
N ARG A 118 -25.78 4.98 -9.66
CA ARG A 118 -25.04 5.39 -10.86
C ARG A 118 -24.11 4.29 -11.30
#